data_AF-A0A069D099-F1
#
_entry.id   AF-A0A069D099-F1
#
_cell.length_a   1.000
_cell.length_b   1.000
_cell.length_c   1.000
_cell.angle_alpha   90.00
_cell.angle_beta   90.00
_cell.angle_gamma   90.00
#
_symmetry.space_group_name_H-M   'P 1'
#
loop_
_entity.id
_entity.type
_entity.pdbx_description
1 polymer ?
#
loop_
_entity_poly.entity_id
_entity_poly.type
_entity_poly.pdbx_seq_one_letter_code
_entity_poly.pdbx_strand_id
1 'polypeptide(L)'
;MFPIDCIQHIDVYNEEAGIRIFGSGGFWGFVGLFYSKQLGKHSAYVGDYHEAFYIILNSGKKVVLSCENRDFIISSITKRNAPNSPKQPTN
;
A
#
# COMPACT_ATOMS: atom_id res chain seq x y z
N MET A 1 -6.28 3.68 11.00
CA MET A 1 -5.12 4.52 10.64
C MET A 1 -3.88 3.83 11.18
N PHE A 2 -2.89 3.51 10.33
CA PHE A 2 -1.63 2.87 10.76
C PHE A 2 -0.50 3.92 10.77
N PRO A 3 0.43 3.89 11.75
CA PRO A 3 1.58 4.79 11.75
C PRO A 3 2.49 4.55 10.53
N ILE A 4 3.01 5.63 9.95
CA ILE A 4 3.98 5.55 8.84
C ILE A 4 5.25 4.80 9.25
N ASP A 5 5.64 4.88 10.52
CA ASP A 5 6.84 4.20 11.05
C ASP A 5 6.73 2.67 11.05
N CYS A 6 5.53 2.14 10.86
CA CYS A 6 5.31 0.70 10.74
C CYS A 6 5.47 0.21 9.30
N ILE A 7 5.70 1.09 8.31
CA ILE A 7 5.86 0.70 6.90
C ILE A 7 7.28 0.18 6.68
N GLN A 8 7.38 -1.14 6.53
CA GLN A 8 8.64 -1.84 6.28
C GLN A 8 9.06 -1.73 4.82
N HIS A 9 8.10 -1.89 3.91
CA HIS A 9 8.33 -1.94 2.48
C HIS A 9 7.19 -1.24 1.75
N ILE A 10 7.52 -0.55 0.66
CA ILE A 10 6.58 0.12 -0.22
C ILE A 10 7.06 -0.05 -1.65
N ASP A 11 6.15 -0.40 -2.57
CA ASP A 11 6.46 -0.52 -3.99
C ASP A 11 5.20 -0.37 -4.84
N VAL A 12 5.38 -0.19 -6.14
CA VAL A 12 4.30 -0.09 -7.13
C VAL A 12 3.54 -1.41 -7.19
N TYR A 13 2.21 -1.32 -7.23
CA TYR A 13 1.35 -2.50 -7.36
C TYR A 13 1.00 -2.67 -8.84
N ASN A 14 1.62 -3.67 -9.47
CA ASN A 14 1.20 -4.08 -10.81
C ASN A 14 -0.03 -4.97 -10.67
N GLU A 15 -1.10 -4.62 -11.38
CA GLU A 15 -2.38 -5.30 -11.33
C GLU A 15 -2.27 -6.73 -11.92
N GLU A 16 -1.77 -7.66 -11.12
CA GLU A 16 -1.97 -9.08 -11.36
C GLU A 16 -3.38 -9.43 -10.88
N ALA A 17 -4.18 -10.03 -11.77
CA ALA A 17 -5.57 -10.42 -11.55
C ALA A 17 -5.78 -11.11 -10.18
N GLY A 18 -6.14 -10.32 -9.17
CA GLY A 18 -6.33 -10.78 -7.80
C GLY A 18 -7.72 -11.38 -7.64
N ILE A 19 -7.82 -12.50 -6.92
CA ILE A 19 -9.11 -13.09 -6.56
C ILE A 19 -9.68 -12.28 -5.41
N ARG A 20 -10.86 -11.71 -5.60
CA ARG A 20 -11.62 -11.06 -4.52
C ARG A 20 -12.16 -12.13 -3.57
N ILE A 21 -11.70 -12.13 -2.33
CA ILE A 21 -12.18 -13.07 -1.30
C ILE A 21 -13.42 -12.50 -0.60
N PHE A 22 -13.38 -11.23 -0.22
CA PHE A 22 -14.48 -10.58 0.49
C PHE A 22 -14.44 -9.07 0.27
N GLY A 23 -15.45 -8.49 -0.38
CA GLY A 23 -15.47 -7.04 -0.61
C GLY A 23 -16.75 -6.59 -1.31
N SER A 24 -17.20 -5.39 -0.96
CA SER A 24 -18.29 -4.72 -1.69
C SER A 24 -17.70 -4.14 -2.97
N GLY A 25 -18.21 -4.59 -4.13
CA GLY A 25 -17.84 -4.05 -5.44
C GLY A 25 -18.80 -2.95 -5.91
N GLY A 26 -19.24 -2.09 -5.00
CA GLY A 26 -20.32 -1.15 -5.26
C GLY A 26 -19.89 0.29 -5.01
N PHE A 27 -19.82 1.06 -6.11
CA PHE A 27 -19.82 2.52 -6.15
C PHE A 27 -18.66 3.16 -5.36
N TRP A 28 -17.48 3.32 -5.98
CA TRP A 28 -16.29 4.13 -5.55
C TRP A 28 -15.01 3.35 -5.19
N GLY A 29 -14.86 2.11 -5.64
CA GLY A 29 -13.57 1.40 -5.63
C GLY A 29 -13.63 -0.03 -5.09
N PHE A 30 -12.47 -0.67 -5.11
CA PHE A 30 -12.22 -2.03 -4.65
C PHE A 30 -11.76 -1.98 -3.20
N VAL A 31 -12.72 -2.01 -2.28
CA VAL A 31 -12.46 -2.07 -0.84
C VAL A 31 -12.78 -3.47 -0.33
N GLY A 32 -11.76 -4.19 0.14
CA GLY A 32 -11.95 -5.54 0.64
C GLY A 32 -10.69 -6.35 0.87
N LEU A 33 -10.89 -7.64 1.08
CA LEU A 33 -9.85 -8.66 1.18
C LEU A 33 -9.68 -9.36 -0.17
N PHE A 34 -8.45 -9.35 -0.64
CA PHE A 34 -8.04 -9.90 -1.92
C PHE A 34 -6.92 -10.90 -1.71
N TYR A 35 -6.72 -11.73 -2.72
CA TYR A 35 -5.59 -12.63 -2.82
C TYR A 35 -4.93 -12.48 -4.18
N SER A 36 -3.64 -12.16 -4.18
CA SER A 36 -2.80 -12.19 -5.38
C SER A 36 -1.66 -13.17 -5.19
N LYS A 37 -1.10 -13.68 -6.28
CA LYS A 37 0.05 -14.59 -6.21
C LYS A 37 1.30 -13.88 -5.68
N GLN A 38 1.46 -12.61 -6.05
CA GLN A 38 2.57 -11.75 -5.60
C GLN A 38 2.49 -11.39 -4.11
N LEU A 39 1.34 -10.93 -3.63
CA LEU A 39 1.18 -10.42 -2.26
C LEU A 39 0.60 -11.47 -1.29
N GLY A 40 -0.05 -12.52 -1.78
CA GLY A 40 -0.88 -13.40 -0.97
C GLY A 40 -2.16 -12.71 -0.51
N LYS A 41 -2.68 -13.07 0.67
CA LYS A 41 -3.86 -12.41 1.27
C LYS A 41 -3.50 -10.99 1.69
N HIS A 42 -4.23 -10.01 1.17
CA HIS A 42 -4.01 -8.59 1.45
C HIS A 42 -5.32 -7.83 1.44
N SER A 43 -5.35 -6.69 2.14
CA SER A 43 -6.47 -5.76 2.05
C SER A 43 -6.20 -4.75 0.94
N ALA A 44 -7.16 -4.50 0.06
CA ALA A 44 -7.07 -3.45 -0.93
C ALA A 44 -8.10 -2.36 -0.63
N TYR A 45 -7.67 -1.11 -0.79
CA TYR A 45 -8.50 0.10 -0.77
C TYR A 45 -8.11 0.92 -1.99
N VAL A 46 -8.60 0.48 -3.14
CA VAL A 46 -8.16 1.01 -4.44
C VAL A 46 -9.34 1.65 -5.15
N GLY A 47 -9.26 2.95 -5.40
CA GLY A 47 -10.17 3.66 -6.31
C GLY A 47 -9.77 3.43 -7.77
N ASP A 48 -8.46 3.58 -8.06
CA ASP A 48 -7.87 3.40 -9.39
C ASP A 48 -6.60 2.53 -9.29
N TYR A 49 -6.57 1.40 -10.00
CA TYR A 49 -5.43 0.49 -10.02
C TYR A 49 -4.21 1.06 -10.76
N HIS A 50 -4.38 2.03 -11.67
CA HIS A 50 -3.25 2.66 -12.36
C HIS A 50 -2.33 3.43 -11.41
N GLU A 51 -2.89 3.99 -10.34
CA GLU A 51 -2.19 4.72 -9.29
C GLU A 51 -2.03 3.88 -8.01
N ALA A 52 -2.12 2.55 -8.11
CA ALA A 52 -2.00 1.67 -6.96
C ALA A 52 -0.55 1.38 -6.56
N PHE A 53 -0.35 1.26 -5.26
CA PHE A 53 0.88 0.83 -4.61
C PHE A 53 0.54 -0.06 -3.43
N TYR A 54 1.50 -0.85 -2.98
CA TYR A 54 1.32 -1.66 -1.79
C TYR A 54 2.34 -1.32 -0.73
N ILE A 55 1.93 -1.54 0.51
CA ILE A 55 2.79 -1.43 1.68
C ILE A 55 2.76 -2.75 2.45
N ILE A 56 3.92 -3.10 3.00
CA ILE A 56 4.07 -4.18 3.97
C ILE A 56 4.42 -3.54 5.29
N LEU A 57 3.60 -3.81 6.29
CA LEU A 57 3.83 -3.36 7.65
C LEU A 57 4.79 -4.30 8.38
N ASN A 58 5.47 -3.81 9.42
CA ASN A 58 6.34 -4.61 10.29
C ASN A 58 5.62 -5.82 10.91
N SER A 59 4.29 -5.77 11.03
CA SER A 59 3.45 -6.89 11.48
C SER A 59 3.27 -7.99 10.44
N GLY A 60 3.82 -7.83 9.23
CA GLY A 60 3.59 -8.69 8.07
C GLY A 60 2.27 -8.43 7.36
N LYS A 61 1.45 -7.48 7.85
CA LYS A 61 0.19 -7.10 7.20
C LYS A 61 0.47 -6.37 5.89
N LYS A 62 -0.22 -6.79 4.84
CA LYS A 62 -0.05 -6.27 3.47
C LYS A 62 -1.31 -5.50 3.07
N VAL A 63 -1.11 -4.28 2.57
CA VAL A 63 -2.19 -3.38 2.19
C VAL A 63 -1.88 -2.76 0.84
N VAL A 64 -2.86 -2.78 -0.06
CA VAL A 64 -2.82 -2.12 -1.36
C VAL A 64 -3.70 -0.88 -1.29
N LEU A 65 -3.17 0.24 -1.74
CA LEU A 65 -3.81 1.56 -1.70
C LEU A 65 -3.61 2.23 -3.05
N SER A 66 -4.51 3.13 -3.44
CA SER A 66 -4.30 4.03 -4.57
C SER A 66 -4.41 5.47 -4.12
N CYS A 67 -3.59 6.34 -4.68
CA CYS A 67 -3.63 7.78 -4.42
C CYS A 67 -3.16 8.54 -5.65
N GLU A 68 -3.78 9.69 -5.93
CA GLU A 68 -3.20 10.66 -6.87
C GLU A 68 -1.79 11.03 -6.38
N ASN A 69 -0.80 10.99 -7.28
CA ASN A 69 0.63 11.14 -6.99
C ASN A 69 1.26 9.97 -6.20
N ARG A 70 0.90 8.72 -6.56
CA ARG A 70 1.55 7.51 -6.04
C ARG A 70 3.07 7.64 -5.93
N ASP A 71 3.72 8.05 -7.01
CA ASP A 71 5.18 8.09 -7.12
C ASP A 71 5.80 9.05 -6.09
N PHE A 72 5.12 10.15 -5.79
CA PHE A 72 5.55 11.09 -4.75
C PHE A 72 5.54 10.42 -3.37
N ILE A 73 4.47 9.68 -3.03
CA ILE A 73 4.34 8.95 -1.76
C ILE A 73 5.41 7.86 -1.65
N ILE A 74 5.59 7.04 -2.69
CA ILE A 74 6.62 6.00 -2.72
C ILE A 74 8.00 6.62 -2.51
N SER A 75 8.31 7.69 -3.23
CA SER A 75 9.62 8.37 -3.10
C SER A 75 9.82 8.97 -1.71
N SER A 76 8.78 9.53 -1.09
CA SER A 76 8.84 10.15 0.23
C SER A 76 9.09 9.12 1.33
N ILE A 77 8.36 7.99 1.28
CA ILE A 77 8.52 6.89 2.24
C ILE A 77 9.86 6.18 2.03
N THR A 78 10.26 5.95 0.78
CA THR A 78 11.57 5.35 0.46
C THR A 78 12.72 6.23 0.95
N LYS A 79 12.66 7.55 0.73
CA LYS A 79 13.65 8.50 1.26
C LYS A 79 13.70 8.49 2.78
N ARG A 80 12.56 8.38 3.47
CA ARG A 80 12.49 8.28 4.94
C ARG A 80 13.13 6.98 5.45
N ASN A 81 12.86 5.86 4.77
CA ASN A 81 13.36 4.53 5.14
C ASN A 81 14.82 4.29 4.72
N ALA A 82 15.38 5.14 3.86
CA ALA A 82 16.79 5.08 3.50
C ALA A 82 17.67 5.31 4.75
N PRO A 83 18.78 4.57 4.90
CA PRO A 83 19.60 4.55 6.13
C PRO A 83 20.21 5.90 6.53
N ASN A 84 20.10 6.94 5.69
CA ASN A 84 20.68 8.28 5.89
C ASN A 84 19.65 9.42 5.86
N SER A 85 18.35 9.15 6.02
CA SER A 85 17.37 10.24 6.17
C SER A 85 17.52 10.90 7.55
N PRO A 86 17.57 12.24 7.67
CA PRO A 86 17.51 12.89 8.96
C PRO A 86 16.22 12.46 9.64
N LYS A 87 16.33 11.78 10.79
CA LYS A 87 15.17 11.51 11.66
C LYS A 87 14.53 12.85 11.96
N GLN A 88 13.30 13.04 11.50
CA GLN A 88 12.49 14.21 11.81
C GLN A 88 12.58 14.48 13.32
N PRO A 89 12.94 15.69 13.76
CA PRO A 89 13.01 16.01 15.19
C PRO A 89 11.65 15.75 15.82
N THR A 90 11.63 14.92 16.86
CA THR A 90 10.48 14.79 17.75
C THR A 90 10.43 16.04 18.62
N ASN A 91 9.44 16.91 18.38
CA ASN A 91 9.05 17.96 19.33
C ASN A 91 8.13 17.38 20.40
#